data_AF-A0A1W9U936-F1
#
_entry.id   AF-A0A1W9U936-F1
#
_cell.length_a   1.000
_cell.length_b   1.000
_cell.length_c   1.000
_cell.angle_alpha   90.00
_cell.angle_beta   90.00
_cell.angle_gamma   90.00
#
_symmetry.space_group_name_H-M   'P 1'
#
loop_
_entity.id
_entity.type
_entity.pdbx_description
1 polymer ?
#
loop_
_entity_poly.entity_id
_entity_poly.type
_entity_poly.pdbx_seq_one_letter_code
_entity_poly.pdbx_strand_id
1 'polypeptide(L)'
;MMRNVELMLQHNLVHGDLSAYNVLYWGGEITVIDFPQVVNLHTNNDARSILARDIQRTCEYFARQGARRDPAVITDELWHRYHPDETSLRDQIADYSRAEIAYLSLGGSNALKIVYRLINETGAYRRARLGLLAFMQVDGEHKNSVLHADGLQRKRTPHMAWSQVGSWGAVVNPATGRAMVAVGASGEKRVKLSDWGVDGGHIFYYNRVVLEPHGSHEMIAYLALVESLEEARRYRCLAANK
;
A
#
# COMPACT_ATOMS: atom_id res chain seq x y z
N MET A 1 -21.70 -24.68 -10.97
CA MET A 1 -21.32 -24.69 -9.54
C MET A 1 -20.03 -23.95 -9.27
N MET A 2 -18.86 -24.43 -9.74
CA MET A 2 -17.57 -23.75 -9.45
C MET A 2 -17.53 -22.28 -9.86
N ARG A 3 -18.17 -21.91 -10.98
CA ARG A 3 -18.36 -20.51 -11.38
C ARG A 3 -19.02 -19.63 -10.31
N ASN A 4 -19.97 -20.14 -9.53
CA ASN A 4 -20.59 -19.38 -8.44
C ASN A 4 -19.63 -19.23 -7.25
N VAL A 5 -18.81 -20.23 -6.96
CA VAL A 5 -17.74 -20.12 -5.95
C VAL A 5 -16.73 -19.06 -6.38
N GLU A 6 -16.30 -19.06 -7.64
CA GLU A 6 -15.41 -18.04 -8.20
C GLU A 6 -16.01 -16.62 -8.09
N LEU A 7 -17.31 -16.45 -8.40
CA LEU A 7 -17.99 -15.16 -8.22
C LEU A 7 -17.97 -14.70 -6.75
N MET A 8 -18.23 -15.60 -5.80
CA MET A 8 -18.15 -15.24 -4.38
C MET A 8 -16.74 -14.83 -3.97
N LEU A 9 -15.72 -15.56 -4.42
CA LEU A 9 -14.32 -15.24 -4.14
C LEU A 9 -13.89 -13.89 -4.76
N GLN A 10 -14.36 -13.56 -5.97
CA GLN A 10 -14.17 -12.24 -6.59
C GLN A 10 -14.74 -11.09 -5.74
N HIS A 11 -15.78 -11.37 -4.95
CA HIS A 11 -16.38 -10.42 -4.01
C HIS A 11 -15.79 -10.50 -2.59
N ASN A 12 -14.69 -11.24 -2.40
CA ASN A 12 -14.03 -11.48 -1.12
C ASN A 12 -14.89 -12.29 -0.13
N LEU A 13 -15.76 -13.16 -0.63
CA LEU A 13 -16.69 -13.96 0.17
C LEU A 13 -16.38 -15.46 0.04
N VAL A 14 -16.43 -16.16 1.17
CA VAL A 14 -16.49 -17.62 1.24
C VAL A 14 -17.82 -17.99 1.90
N HIS A 15 -18.54 -18.98 1.37
CA HIS A 15 -19.91 -19.24 1.77
C HIS A 15 -20.06 -19.70 3.23
N GLY A 16 -19.14 -20.52 3.72
CA GLY A 16 -19.16 -20.97 5.13
C GLY A 16 -19.88 -22.28 5.37
N ASP A 17 -20.81 -22.64 4.49
CA ASP A 17 -21.62 -23.87 4.58
C ASP A 17 -22.11 -24.32 3.20
N LEU A 18 -21.27 -24.19 2.17
CA LEU A 18 -21.67 -24.56 0.82
C LEU A 18 -21.80 -26.08 0.69
N SER A 19 -22.96 -26.51 0.21
CA SER A 19 -23.24 -27.89 -0.14
C SER A 19 -24.36 -27.93 -1.17
N ALA A 20 -24.65 -29.11 -1.73
CA ALA A 20 -25.76 -29.26 -2.67
C ALA A 20 -27.15 -28.96 -2.05
N TYR A 21 -27.27 -28.92 -0.73
CA TYR A 21 -28.51 -28.54 -0.05
C TYR A 21 -28.78 -27.03 -0.12
N ASN A 22 -27.73 -26.22 -0.24
CA ASN A 22 -27.81 -24.76 -0.29
C ASN A 22 -27.73 -24.24 -1.75
N VAL A 23 -28.19 -25.07 -2.68
CA VAL A 23 -28.16 -24.79 -4.12
C VAL A 23 -29.51 -25.13 -4.73
N LEU A 24 -30.13 -24.14 -5.37
CA LEU A 24 -31.32 -24.31 -6.19
C LEU A 24 -30.92 -24.50 -7.66
N TYR A 25 -31.55 -25.46 -8.33
CA TYR A 25 -31.37 -25.69 -9.76
C TYR A 25 -32.72 -25.57 -10.46
N TRP A 26 -32.83 -24.64 -11.41
CA TRP A 26 -34.05 -24.44 -12.19
C TRP A 26 -33.69 -23.95 -13.59
N GLY A 27 -34.25 -24.59 -14.62
CA GLY A 27 -34.09 -24.13 -16.01
C GLY A 27 -32.65 -24.14 -16.54
N GLY A 28 -31.75 -24.98 -16.00
CA GLY A 28 -30.33 -24.99 -16.38
C GLY A 28 -29.45 -24.07 -15.55
N GLU A 29 -30.03 -23.22 -14.72
CA GLU A 29 -29.32 -22.25 -13.89
C GLU A 29 -29.14 -22.73 -12.46
N ILE A 30 -28.02 -22.34 -11.85
CA ILE A 30 -27.66 -22.66 -10.47
C ILE A 30 -27.70 -21.39 -9.62
N THR A 31 -28.54 -21.37 -8.61
CA THR A 31 -28.64 -20.29 -7.63
C THR A 31 -28.16 -20.77 -6.26
N VAL A 32 -27.13 -20.13 -5.73
CA VAL A 32 -26.65 -20.39 -4.36
C VAL A 32 -27.51 -19.60 -3.37
N ILE A 33 -27.87 -20.21 -2.25
CA ILE A 33 -28.74 -19.63 -1.22
C ILE A 33 -28.12 -19.81 0.18
N ASP A 34 -28.71 -19.18 1.19
CA ASP A 34 -28.34 -19.30 2.61
C ASP A 34 -26.96 -18.71 2.96
N PHE A 35 -26.90 -17.38 3.06
CA PHE A 35 -25.68 -16.59 3.31
C PHE A 35 -25.37 -16.19 4.78
N PRO A 36 -26.03 -16.67 5.86
CA PRO A 36 -25.73 -16.18 7.21
C PRO A 36 -24.35 -16.61 7.73
N GLN A 37 -23.74 -17.66 7.15
CA GLN A 37 -22.42 -18.19 7.54
C GLN A 37 -21.27 -17.66 6.67
N VAL A 38 -21.54 -16.68 5.80
CA VAL A 38 -20.53 -16.16 4.87
C VAL A 38 -19.43 -15.43 5.63
N VAL A 39 -18.19 -15.76 5.30
CA VAL A 39 -17.00 -15.14 5.88
C VAL A 39 -16.22 -14.35 4.83
N ASN A 40 -15.47 -13.36 5.31
CA ASN A 40 -14.57 -12.60 4.45
C ASN A 40 -13.32 -13.42 4.13
N LEU A 41 -12.96 -13.47 2.85
CA LEU A 41 -11.81 -14.22 2.33
C LEU A 41 -10.47 -13.77 2.95
N HIS A 42 -10.30 -12.48 3.19
CA HIS A 42 -9.01 -11.87 3.60
C HIS A 42 -8.89 -11.61 5.10
N THR A 43 -10.01 -11.36 5.79
CA THR A 43 -9.96 -10.95 7.21
C THR A 43 -10.29 -12.09 8.18
N ASN A 44 -10.80 -13.22 7.69
CA ASN A 44 -11.05 -14.38 8.53
C ASN A 44 -9.89 -15.36 8.43
N ASN A 45 -9.20 -15.61 9.56
CA ASN A 45 -8.05 -16.51 9.63
C ASN A 45 -8.38 -17.96 9.20
N ASP A 46 -9.66 -18.35 9.32
CA ASP A 46 -10.15 -19.67 8.95
C ASP A 46 -10.69 -19.74 7.51
N ALA A 47 -10.63 -18.64 6.73
CA ALA A 47 -11.21 -18.58 5.39
C ALA A 47 -10.74 -19.72 4.47
N ARG A 48 -9.45 -20.10 4.53
CA ARG A 48 -8.92 -21.22 3.72
C ARG A 48 -9.53 -22.55 4.09
N SER A 49 -9.63 -22.83 5.39
CA SER A 49 -10.15 -24.11 5.88
C SER A 49 -11.65 -24.23 5.62
N ILE A 50 -12.37 -23.10 5.68
CA ILE A 50 -13.78 -22.99 5.35
C ILE A 50 -14.00 -23.21 3.84
N LEU A 51 -13.21 -22.56 2.97
CA LEU A 51 -13.27 -22.77 1.52
C LEU A 51 -12.98 -24.23 1.17
N ALA A 52 -11.97 -24.84 1.78
CA ALA A 52 -11.64 -26.25 1.57
C ALA A 52 -12.84 -27.17 1.86
N ARG A 53 -13.57 -26.88 2.94
CA ARG A 53 -14.77 -27.64 3.36
C ARG A 53 -15.91 -27.47 2.37
N ASP A 54 -16.16 -26.25 1.91
CA ASP A 54 -17.19 -25.92 0.92
C ASP A 54 -16.93 -26.65 -0.41
N ILE A 55 -15.69 -26.63 -0.88
CA ILE A 55 -15.25 -27.33 -2.10
C ILE A 55 -15.33 -28.85 -1.92
N GLN A 56 -14.89 -29.37 -0.78
CA GLN A 56 -14.94 -30.81 -0.48
C GLN A 56 -16.38 -31.34 -0.53
N ARG A 57 -17.32 -30.71 0.20
CA ARG A 57 -18.73 -31.12 0.23
C ARG A 57 -19.37 -31.07 -1.16
N THR A 58 -19.04 -30.04 -1.93
CA THR A 58 -19.51 -29.89 -3.31
C THR A 58 -18.96 -31.01 -4.19
N CYS A 59 -17.67 -31.31 -4.12
CA CYS A 59 -17.04 -32.37 -4.90
C CYS A 59 -17.58 -33.76 -4.52
N GLU A 60 -17.78 -34.04 -3.22
CA GLU A 60 -18.37 -35.30 -2.74
C GLU A 60 -19.77 -35.54 -3.31
N TYR A 61 -20.60 -34.48 -3.38
CA TYR A 61 -21.91 -34.56 -3.99
C TYR A 61 -21.84 -34.90 -5.49
N PHE A 62 -21.04 -34.15 -6.26
CA PHE A 62 -20.92 -34.33 -7.70
C PHE A 62 -20.16 -35.60 -8.09
N ALA A 63 -19.29 -36.13 -7.23
CA ALA A 63 -18.64 -37.42 -7.43
C ALA A 63 -19.64 -38.57 -7.53
N ARG A 64 -20.74 -38.52 -6.76
CA ARG A 64 -21.86 -39.49 -6.85
C ARG A 64 -22.61 -39.40 -8.18
N GLN A 65 -22.51 -38.27 -8.87
CA GLN A 65 -23.09 -38.01 -10.20
C GLN A 65 -22.09 -38.24 -11.35
N GLY A 66 -20.92 -38.81 -11.06
CA GLY A 66 -19.89 -39.15 -12.05
C GLY A 66 -18.85 -38.05 -12.31
N ALA A 67 -18.99 -36.86 -11.73
CA ALA A 67 -18.03 -35.76 -11.87
C ALA A 67 -16.98 -35.80 -10.75
N ARG A 68 -16.00 -36.70 -10.88
CA ARG A 68 -14.90 -36.83 -9.91
C ARG A 68 -13.83 -35.78 -10.15
N ARG A 69 -13.51 -35.01 -9.10
CA ARG A 69 -12.41 -34.04 -9.05
C ARG A 69 -11.75 -34.09 -7.68
N ASP A 70 -10.50 -33.67 -7.63
CA ASP A 70 -9.76 -33.56 -6.37
C ASP A 70 -10.11 -32.21 -5.69
N PRO A 71 -10.79 -32.23 -4.52
CA PRO A 71 -11.15 -31.00 -3.83
C PRO A 71 -9.94 -30.22 -3.31
N ALA A 72 -8.82 -30.89 -2.99
CA ALA A 72 -7.62 -30.22 -2.51
C ALA A 72 -6.98 -29.38 -3.63
N VAL A 73 -6.87 -29.95 -4.84
CA VAL A 73 -6.36 -29.23 -6.02
C VAL A 73 -7.23 -28.01 -6.35
N ILE A 74 -8.55 -28.18 -6.39
CA ILE A 74 -9.47 -27.07 -6.66
C ILE A 74 -9.35 -25.98 -5.59
N THR A 75 -9.28 -26.39 -4.32
CA THR A 75 -9.14 -25.44 -3.20
C THR A 75 -7.85 -24.65 -3.33
N ASP A 76 -6.72 -25.31 -3.58
CA ASP A 76 -5.43 -24.64 -3.72
C ASP A 76 -5.41 -23.72 -4.93
N GLU A 77 -5.94 -24.13 -6.09
CA GLU A 77 -6.04 -23.28 -7.27
C GLU A 77 -6.87 -22.02 -7.01
N LEU A 78 -8.04 -22.16 -6.39
CA LEU A 78 -8.91 -21.04 -6.04
C LEU A 78 -8.29 -20.14 -4.97
N TRP A 79 -7.66 -20.73 -3.95
CA TRP A 79 -7.00 -19.98 -2.89
C TRP A 79 -5.87 -19.12 -3.45
N HIS A 80 -4.96 -19.69 -4.23
CA HIS A 80 -3.86 -18.91 -4.82
C HIS A 80 -4.35 -17.84 -5.81
N ARG A 81 -5.44 -18.10 -6.53
CA ARG A 81 -6.00 -17.14 -7.49
C ARG A 81 -6.64 -15.93 -6.82
N TYR A 82 -7.37 -16.13 -5.72
CA TYR A 82 -8.21 -15.09 -5.11
C TYR A 82 -7.73 -14.61 -3.75
N HIS A 83 -6.81 -15.33 -3.11
CA HIS A 83 -6.11 -14.93 -1.89
C HIS A 83 -4.58 -14.87 -2.16
N PRO A 84 -4.15 -13.94 -3.02
CA PRO A 84 -2.73 -13.72 -3.28
C PRO A 84 -1.98 -13.38 -1.99
N ASP A 85 -0.77 -13.95 -1.81
CA ASP A 85 0.12 -13.58 -0.71
C ASP A 85 0.40 -12.07 -0.71
N GLU A 86 0.87 -11.52 0.42
CA GLU A 86 1.13 -10.07 0.58
C GLU A 86 2.07 -9.49 -0.51
N THR A 87 2.94 -10.34 -1.07
CA THR A 87 3.78 -10.06 -2.24
C THR A 87 2.97 -9.93 -3.54
N SER A 88 1.98 -10.80 -3.75
CA SER A 88 1.12 -10.81 -4.95
C SER A 88 0.06 -9.69 -4.92
N LEU A 89 -0.35 -9.19 -3.75
CA LEU A 89 -1.11 -7.93 -3.66
C LEU A 89 -0.29 -6.72 -4.11
N ARG A 90 1.02 -6.69 -3.80
CA ARG A 90 1.95 -5.68 -4.31
C ARG A 90 2.11 -5.75 -5.82
N ASP A 91 2.26 -6.96 -6.36
CA ASP A 91 2.43 -7.19 -7.80
C ASP A 91 1.13 -6.94 -8.58
N GLN A 92 -0.04 -7.30 -8.04
CA GLN A 92 -1.33 -6.95 -8.65
C GLN A 92 -1.61 -5.43 -8.62
N ILE A 93 -1.24 -4.73 -7.54
CA ILE A 93 -1.33 -3.26 -7.50
C ILE A 93 -0.39 -2.62 -8.54
N ALA A 94 0.78 -3.24 -8.79
CA ALA A 94 1.69 -2.82 -9.86
C ALA A 94 1.15 -3.15 -11.26
N ASP A 95 0.44 -4.27 -11.44
CA ASP A 95 -0.13 -4.69 -12.73
C ASP A 95 -1.37 -3.90 -13.17
N TYR A 96 -2.08 -3.27 -12.23
CA TYR A 96 -3.29 -2.48 -12.53
C TYR A 96 -3.07 -0.97 -12.47
N SER A 97 -1.87 -0.53 -12.13
CA SER A 97 -1.54 0.89 -12.06
C SER A 97 -0.08 1.16 -12.39
N ARG A 98 0.15 1.98 -13.41
CA ARG A 98 1.50 2.36 -13.82
C ARG A 98 2.04 3.48 -12.92
N ALA A 99 3.23 3.25 -12.39
CA ALA A 99 4.00 4.21 -11.62
C ALA A 99 5.07 4.86 -12.52
N GLU A 100 5.03 6.18 -12.67
CA GLU A 100 6.04 6.95 -13.38
C GLU A 100 6.75 7.89 -12.40
N ILE A 101 8.08 7.81 -12.34
CA ILE A 101 8.91 8.68 -11.49
C ILE A 101 9.81 9.51 -12.39
N ALA A 102 9.66 10.83 -12.33
CA ALA A 102 10.58 11.77 -12.94
C ALA A 102 11.38 12.48 -11.84
N TYR A 103 12.70 12.53 -12.01
CA TYR A 103 13.60 13.32 -11.18
C TYR A 103 14.20 14.44 -12.01
N LEU A 104 14.18 15.65 -11.46
CA LEU A 104 14.68 16.85 -12.11
C LEU A 104 15.71 17.49 -11.18
N SER A 105 16.92 17.65 -11.70
CA SER A 105 17.94 18.54 -11.15
C SER A 105 18.20 19.66 -12.13
N LEU A 106 18.49 20.85 -11.63
CA LEU A 106 18.99 21.97 -12.43
C LEU A 106 20.51 22.04 -12.26
N GLY A 107 21.25 22.35 -13.32
CA GLY A 107 22.70 22.54 -13.24
C GLY A 107 23.05 23.58 -12.16
N GLY A 108 23.85 23.19 -11.17
CA GLY A 108 24.23 24.03 -10.04
C GLY A 108 23.23 24.08 -8.87
N SER A 109 22.09 23.37 -8.95
CA SER A 109 21.17 23.24 -7.82
C SER A 109 21.51 22.01 -6.98
N ASN A 110 21.51 22.16 -5.65
CA ASN A 110 21.59 21.07 -4.67
C ASN A 110 20.23 20.44 -4.36
N ALA A 111 19.17 20.79 -5.11
CA ALA A 111 17.83 20.29 -4.93
C ALA A 111 17.43 19.30 -6.03
N LEU A 112 16.81 18.21 -5.60
CA LEU A 112 16.19 17.19 -6.44
C LEU A 112 14.68 17.34 -6.34
N LYS A 113 14.01 17.67 -7.46
CA LYS A 113 12.56 17.59 -7.58
C LYS A 113 12.16 16.20 -8.02
N ILE A 114 11.27 15.57 -7.27
CA ILE A 114 10.71 14.26 -7.55
C ILE A 114 9.24 14.44 -7.89
N VAL A 115 8.84 14.01 -9.08
CA VAL A 115 7.44 13.94 -9.51
C VAL A 115 7.09 12.46 -9.62
N TYR A 116 6.18 12.01 -8.77
CA TYR A 116 5.66 10.67 -8.78
C TYR A 116 4.22 10.70 -9.30
N ARG A 117 3.99 10.14 -10.49
CA ARG A 117 2.67 9.96 -11.09
C ARG A 117 2.22 8.52 -10.95
N LEU A 118 0.99 8.33 -10.48
CA LEU A 118 0.33 7.03 -10.44
C LEU A 118 -0.87 7.07 -11.38
N ILE A 119 -0.93 6.12 -12.30
CA ILE A 119 -1.96 6.03 -13.35
C ILE A 119 -2.76 4.76 -13.08
N ASN A 120 -4.08 4.88 -12.94
CA ASN A 120 -4.97 3.73 -12.89
C ASN A 120 -5.26 3.28 -14.31
N GLU A 121 -4.83 2.09 -14.71
CA GLU A 121 -5.07 1.59 -16.07
C GLU A 121 -6.42 0.86 -16.20
N THR A 122 -7.19 0.76 -15.11
CA THR A 122 -8.45 0.00 -15.06
C THR A 122 -9.70 0.87 -15.17
N GLY A 123 -10.82 0.23 -15.51
CA GLY A 123 -12.16 0.84 -15.55
C GLY A 123 -12.84 1.03 -14.17
N ALA A 124 -12.16 0.78 -13.07
CA ALA A 124 -12.71 0.87 -11.71
C ALA A 124 -11.94 1.88 -10.86
N TYR A 125 -12.61 2.48 -9.87
CA TYR A 125 -11.94 3.35 -8.89
C TYR A 125 -10.92 2.56 -8.07
N ARG A 126 -9.79 3.19 -7.75
CA ARG A 126 -8.73 2.59 -6.92
C ARG A 126 -8.33 3.51 -5.78
N ARG A 127 -7.98 2.91 -4.64
CA ARG A 127 -7.42 3.62 -3.49
C ARG A 127 -5.97 3.21 -3.33
N ALA A 128 -5.07 4.19 -3.26
CA ALA A 128 -3.63 3.94 -3.11
C ALA A 128 -3.00 4.88 -2.08
N ARG A 129 -1.79 4.55 -1.64
CA ARG A 129 -0.89 5.48 -0.94
C ARG A 129 0.25 5.80 -1.89
N LEU A 130 0.36 7.08 -2.26
CA LEU A 130 1.39 7.57 -3.17
C LEU A 130 2.33 8.49 -2.39
N GLY A 131 3.64 8.33 -2.58
CA GLY A 131 4.58 8.87 -1.62
C GLY A 131 6.06 8.77 -1.94
N LEU A 132 6.84 9.56 -1.21
CA LEU A 132 8.27 9.46 -1.07
C LEU A 132 8.58 8.93 0.33
N LEU A 133 9.37 7.84 0.39
CA LEU A 133 10.01 7.37 1.61
C LEU A 133 11.51 7.65 1.51
N ALA A 134 12.02 8.63 2.25
CA ALA A 134 13.43 8.99 2.23
C ALA A 134 14.12 8.54 3.51
N PHE A 135 14.99 7.53 3.37
CA PHE A 135 15.85 7.00 4.42
C PHE A 135 17.17 7.79 4.38
N MET A 136 17.37 8.64 5.38
CA MET A 136 18.43 9.65 5.35
C MET A 136 19.55 9.30 6.31
N GLN A 137 20.79 9.47 5.84
CA GLN A 137 22.02 9.35 6.62
C GLN A 137 22.95 10.49 6.21
N VAL A 138 22.76 11.66 6.81
CA VAL A 138 23.57 12.85 6.47
C VAL A 138 25.01 12.56 6.86
N ASP A 139 25.91 12.63 5.87
CA ASP A 139 27.33 12.30 6.01
C ASP A 139 27.62 10.83 6.33
N GLY A 140 26.67 9.93 6.00
CA GLY A 140 26.74 8.52 6.37
C GLY A 140 26.51 8.26 7.86
N GLU A 141 26.13 9.28 8.63
CA GLU A 141 25.83 9.18 10.06
C GLU A 141 24.33 8.99 10.29
N HIS A 142 23.98 8.03 11.15
CA HIS A 142 22.60 7.71 11.52
C HIS A 142 22.35 7.77 13.03
N LYS A 143 23.39 7.60 13.86
CA LYS A 143 23.31 7.44 15.32
C LYS A 143 23.04 8.74 16.07
N ASN A 144 23.43 9.87 15.49
CA ASN A 144 23.36 11.18 16.16
C ASN A 144 22.47 12.19 15.42
N SER A 145 21.70 11.74 14.44
CA SER A 145 20.84 12.62 13.66
C SER A 145 19.75 13.29 14.52
N VAL A 146 19.42 14.53 14.17
CA VAL A 146 18.34 15.30 14.83
C VAL A 146 17.29 15.67 13.78
N LEU A 147 16.04 15.35 14.07
CA LEU A 147 14.90 15.67 13.23
C LEU A 147 14.37 17.06 13.56
N HIS A 148 14.08 17.86 12.53
CA HIS A 148 13.57 19.22 12.66
C HIS A 148 12.36 19.47 11.75
N ALA A 149 11.40 20.24 12.27
CA ALA A 149 10.31 20.88 11.52
C ALA A 149 9.88 22.15 12.28
N ASP A 150 8.82 22.83 11.80
CA ASP A 150 8.27 23.99 12.52
C ASP A 150 7.74 23.58 13.90
N GLY A 151 8.26 24.22 14.95
CA GLY A 151 7.87 23.93 16.34
C GLY A 151 8.29 22.55 16.87
N LEU A 152 9.06 21.77 16.09
CA LEU A 152 9.48 20.42 16.47
C LEU A 152 10.98 20.24 16.27
N GLN A 153 11.64 19.77 17.33
CA GLN A 153 12.97 19.22 17.30
C GLN A 153 12.95 17.90 18.03
N ARG A 154 13.50 16.84 17.42
CA ARG A 154 13.59 15.52 18.02
C ARG A 154 15.00 14.98 17.90
N LYS A 155 15.63 14.76 19.05
CA LYS A 155 16.83 13.94 19.17
C LYS A 155 16.43 12.47 19.18
N ARG A 156 17.36 11.61 18.77
CA ARG A 156 17.21 10.16 18.79
C ARG A 156 16.71 9.64 20.14
N THR A 157 15.79 8.70 20.09
CA THR A 157 15.31 7.93 21.24
C THR A 157 15.55 6.43 21.04
N PRO A 158 15.55 5.59 22.09
CA PRO A 158 15.70 4.14 21.94
C PRO A 158 14.51 3.44 21.26
N HIS A 159 13.39 4.15 21.10
CA HIS A 159 12.13 3.60 20.62
C HIS A 159 11.74 4.23 19.29
N MET A 160 11.01 3.48 18.48
CA MET A 160 10.45 4.06 17.26
C MET A 160 9.39 5.11 17.61
N ALA A 161 9.55 6.32 17.09
CA ALA A 161 8.62 7.42 17.29
C ALA A 161 8.45 8.23 16.02
N TRP A 162 7.24 8.71 15.74
CA TRP A 162 7.00 9.54 14.56
C TRP A 162 6.10 10.71 14.88
N SER A 163 6.21 11.77 14.08
CA SER A 163 5.34 12.94 14.13
C SER A 163 4.96 13.35 12.73
N GLN A 164 3.66 13.55 12.50
CA GLN A 164 3.19 14.25 11.33
C GLN A 164 3.40 15.75 11.56
N VAL A 165 4.06 16.40 10.61
CA VAL A 165 4.38 17.81 10.60
C VAL A 165 3.77 18.46 9.35
N GLY A 166 3.99 19.76 9.16
CA GLY A 166 3.54 20.48 7.98
C GLY A 166 4.22 20.02 6.69
N SER A 167 4.48 20.97 5.79
CA SER A 167 4.94 20.68 4.44
C SER A 167 6.40 20.27 4.32
N TRP A 168 7.17 20.26 5.39
CA TRP A 168 8.60 20.01 5.33
C TRP A 168 9.15 19.35 6.60
N GLY A 169 10.36 18.82 6.47
CA GLY A 169 11.18 18.33 7.57
C GLY A 169 12.65 18.30 7.19
N ALA A 170 13.53 18.23 8.18
CA ALA A 170 14.96 18.04 7.96
C ALA A 170 15.57 17.02 8.93
N VAL A 171 16.59 16.32 8.46
CA VAL A 171 17.51 15.50 9.25
C VAL A 171 18.84 16.24 9.30
N VAL A 172 19.33 16.54 10.50
CA VAL A 172 20.57 17.31 10.71
C VAL A 172 21.61 16.40 11.34
N ASN A 173 22.84 16.44 10.82
CA ASN A 173 24.00 15.91 11.52
C ASN A 173 24.54 16.99 12.47
N PRO A 174 24.42 16.83 13.81
CA PRO A 174 24.85 17.87 14.74
C PRO A 174 26.37 18.05 14.80
N ALA A 175 27.16 17.08 14.33
CA ALA A 175 28.62 17.20 14.34
C ALA A 175 29.14 18.12 13.23
N THR A 176 28.48 18.12 12.07
CA THR A 176 28.88 18.91 10.90
C THR A 176 27.97 20.12 10.65
N GLY A 177 26.76 20.11 11.20
CA GLY A 177 25.72 21.11 10.93
C GLY A 177 24.95 20.87 9.63
N ARG A 178 25.46 20.01 8.72
CA ARG A 178 24.83 19.68 7.45
C ARG A 178 23.47 19.02 7.65
N ALA A 179 22.60 19.21 6.67
CA ALA A 179 21.24 18.69 6.74
C ALA A 179 20.75 18.16 5.39
N MET A 180 19.90 17.15 5.45
CA MET A 180 19.01 16.81 4.34
C MET A 180 17.61 17.33 4.67
N VAL A 181 17.01 18.06 3.72
CA VAL A 181 15.64 18.57 3.81
C VAL A 181 14.74 17.84 2.83
N ALA A 182 13.52 17.55 3.27
CA ALA A 182 12.44 17.10 2.40
C ALA A 182 11.25 18.05 2.48
N VAL A 183 10.66 18.35 1.33
CA VAL A 183 9.49 19.23 1.21
C VAL A 183 8.41 18.54 0.39
N GLY A 184 7.24 18.34 0.98
CA GLY A 184 6.04 17.90 0.27
C GLY A 184 5.30 19.09 -0.35
N ALA A 185 5.15 19.09 -1.67
CA ALA A 185 4.64 20.24 -2.41
C ALA A 185 3.21 20.05 -2.97
N SER A 186 2.63 18.88 -2.79
CA SER A 186 1.30 18.51 -3.32
C SER A 186 0.34 17.96 -2.24
N GLY A 187 -0.92 17.76 -2.58
CA GLY A 187 -1.90 17.10 -1.71
C GLY A 187 -1.99 17.71 -0.30
N GLU A 188 -2.10 16.86 0.72
CA GLU A 188 -2.32 17.30 2.11
C GLU A 188 -1.07 17.91 2.77
N LYS A 189 0.10 17.90 2.10
CA LYS A 189 1.38 18.46 2.59
C LYS A 189 1.70 18.04 4.04
N ARG A 190 1.51 16.74 4.33
CA ARG A 190 1.75 16.11 5.65
C ARG A 190 3.05 15.32 5.62
N VAL A 191 4.17 16.01 5.85
CA VAL A 191 5.45 15.34 6.02
C VAL A 191 5.47 14.62 7.37
N LYS A 192 6.15 13.48 7.44
CA LYS A 192 6.28 12.66 8.64
C LYS A 192 7.75 12.53 8.99
N LEU A 193 8.11 13.06 10.17
CA LEU A 193 9.41 12.81 10.77
C LEU A 193 9.34 11.46 11.50
N SER A 194 10.26 10.56 11.19
CA SER A 194 10.28 9.21 11.73
C SER A 194 11.64 8.95 12.38
N ASP A 195 11.66 8.76 13.69
CA ASP A 195 12.81 8.29 14.45
C ASP A 195 12.69 6.78 14.60
N TRP A 196 13.59 6.03 13.99
CA TRP A 196 13.65 4.56 14.08
C TRP A 196 14.66 4.09 15.12
N GLY A 197 15.08 4.99 16.01
CA GLY A 197 16.01 4.69 17.09
C GLY A 197 17.39 4.34 16.56
N VAL A 198 17.78 3.06 16.59
CA VAL A 198 19.11 2.63 16.13
C VAL A 198 19.37 2.94 14.65
N ASP A 199 18.32 2.99 13.83
CA ASP A 199 18.43 3.24 12.39
C ASP A 199 18.38 4.73 12.01
N GLY A 200 18.17 5.62 12.99
CA GLY A 200 18.23 7.07 12.83
C GLY A 200 16.93 7.75 12.40
N GLY A 201 17.05 9.03 12.04
CA GLY A 201 15.94 9.87 11.61
C GLY A 201 15.69 9.80 10.10
N HIS A 202 14.43 9.66 9.70
CA HIS A 202 13.98 9.56 8.32
C HIS A 202 12.80 10.48 8.06
N ILE A 203 12.57 10.80 6.78
CA ILE A 203 11.46 11.65 6.39
C ILE A 203 10.61 10.94 5.34
N PHE A 204 9.32 10.83 5.65
CA PHE A 204 8.33 10.23 4.76
C PHE A 204 7.29 11.28 4.39
N TYR A 205 6.81 11.23 3.15
CA TYR A 205 5.77 12.10 2.67
C TYR A 205 4.90 11.33 1.70
N TYR A 206 3.68 11.00 2.11
CA TYR A 206 2.76 10.20 1.31
C TYR A 206 1.33 10.59 1.60
N ASN A 207 0.49 10.56 0.57
CA ASN A 207 -0.92 10.88 0.66
C ASN A 207 -1.76 9.64 0.32
N ARG A 208 -2.95 9.54 0.92
CA ARG A 208 -3.98 8.62 0.41
C ARG A 208 -4.61 9.28 -0.81
N VAL A 209 -4.71 8.54 -1.90
CA VAL A 209 -5.27 9.03 -3.16
C VAL A 209 -6.37 8.09 -3.63
N VAL A 210 -7.41 8.66 -4.23
CA VAL A 210 -8.43 7.93 -4.96
C VAL A 210 -8.18 8.20 -6.44
N LEU A 211 -7.94 7.15 -7.22
CA LEU A 211 -7.76 7.23 -8.66
C LEU A 211 -9.08 6.87 -9.33
N GLU A 212 -9.51 7.74 -10.21
CA GLU A 212 -10.64 7.50 -11.10
C GLU A 212 -10.28 6.41 -12.13
N PRO A 213 -11.28 5.71 -12.72
CA PRO A 213 -11.07 4.85 -13.87
C PRO A 213 -10.25 5.56 -14.96
N HIS A 214 -9.15 4.94 -15.42
CA HIS A 214 -8.22 5.53 -16.40
C HIS A 214 -7.61 6.89 -16.00
N GLY A 215 -7.78 7.30 -14.75
CA GLY A 215 -7.28 8.56 -14.21
C GLY A 215 -5.84 8.48 -13.74
N SER A 216 -5.25 9.64 -13.46
CA SER A 216 -3.91 9.72 -12.89
C SER A 216 -3.85 10.72 -11.74
N HIS A 217 -2.86 10.55 -10.87
CA HIS A 217 -2.57 11.47 -9.77
C HIS A 217 -1.08 11.72 -9.66
N GLU A 218 -0.70 12.98 -9.48
CA GLU A 218 0.69 13.39 -9.32
C GLU A 218 0.98 13.85 -7.90
N MET A 219 2.15 13.47 -7.41
CA MET A 219 2.72 13.94 -6.17
C MET A 219 4.10 14.53 -6.42
N ILE A 220 4.35 15.73 -5.88
CA ILE A 220 5.62 16.45 -5.99
C ILE A 220 6.28 16.53 -4.63
N ALA A 221 7.55 16.12 -4.58
CA ALA A 221 8.41 16.27 -3.41
C ALA A 221 9.75 16.88 -3.83
N TYR A 222 10.41 17.57 -2.91
CA TYR A 222 11.77 18.06 -3.09
C TYR A 222 12.67 17.49 -2.01
N LEU A 223 13.89 17.12 -2.39
CA LEU A 223 14.98 16.77 -1.48
C LEU A 223 16.16 17.70 -1.74
N ALA A 224 16.86 18.15 -0.70
CA ALA A 224 18.12 18.87 -0.87
C ALA A 224 19.10 18.52 0.24
N LEU A 225 20.39 18.42 -0.11
CA LEU A 225 21.50 18.38 0.85
C LEU A 225 22.04 19.80 0.99
N VAL A 226 22.10 20.29 2.21
CA VAL A 226 22.44 21.69 2.53
C VAL A 226 23.47 21.76 3.65
N GLU A 227 24.15 22.89 3.76
CA GLU A 227 25.26 23.06 4.72
C GLU A 227 24.76 23.34 6.14
N SER A 228 23.49 23.72 6.30
CA SER A 228 22.91 24.05 7.61
C SER A 228 21.40 23.87 7.70
N LEU A 229 20.88 23.76 8.93
CA LEU A 229 19.43 23.82 9.20
C LEU A 229 18.83 25.18 8.79
N GLU A 230 19.58 26.27 8.86
CA GLU A 230 19.09 27.59 8.43
C GLU A 230 18.84 27.60 6.92
N GLU A 231 19.77 27.03 6.15
CA GLU A 231 19.61 26.86 4.71
C GLU A 231 18.44 25.91 4.39
N ALA A 232 18.30 24.79 5.12
CA ALA A 232 17.18 23.86 4.97
C ALA A 232 15.82 24.57 5.10
N ARG A 233 15.68 25.51 6.05
CA ARG A 233 14.44 26.28 6.25
C ARG A 233 14.07 27.17 5.07
N ARG A 234 15.01 27.53 4.19
CA ARG A 234 14.73 28.34 2.99
C ARG A 234 13.93 27.54 1.96
N TYR A 235 14.07 26.21 1.93
CA TYR A 235 13.36 25.31 1.03
C TYR A 235 11.86 25.18 1.32
N ARG A 236 11.38 25.66 2.47
CA ARG A 236 9.94 25.69 2.82
C ARG A 236 9.09 26.39 1.76
N CYS A 237 9.66 27.35 1.04
CA CYS A 237 8.97 28.06 -0.04
C CYS A 237 8.51 27.14 -1.18
N LEU A 238 9.18 26.00 -1.38
CA LEU A 238 8.81 25.04 -2.44
C LEU A 238 7.47 24.34 -2.17
N ALA A 239 6.99 24.36 -0.94
CA ALA A 239 5.65 23.91 -0.60
C ALA A 239 4.55 24.90 -1.02
N ALA A 240 4.89 26.15 -1.35
CA ALA A 240 3.95 27.23 -1.62
C ALA A 240 3.53 27.34 -3.09
N ASN A 241 3.91 26.38 -3.95
CA ASN A 241 3.47 26.40 -5.34
C ASN A 241 1.93 26.39 -5.40
N LYS A 242 1.43 27.47 -6.03
CA LYS A 242 0.02 27.79 -6.31
C LYS A 242 -0.61 26.75 -7.21
#